data_AF-A0A0B6YTC7-F1
#
_entry.id   AF-A0A0B6YTC7-F1
#
_cell.length_a   1.000
_cell.length_b   1.000
_cell.length_c   1.000
_cell.angle_alpha   90.00
_cell.angle_beta   90.00
_cell.angle_gamma   90.00
#
_symmetry.space_group_name_H-M   'P 1'
#
loop_
_entity.id
_entity.type
_entity.pdbx_description
1 polymer ?
#
loop_
_entity_poly.entity_id
_entity_poly.type
_entity_poly.pdbx_seq_one_letter_code
_entity_poly.pdbx_strand_id
1 'polypeptide(L)'
;MFHIPAYMNEECCRVTPPMRAILVDWMVEVQENFELNHETLYLAVKLTDLYMSRVTISKEVLQLVGAVSIFIAAKFDERCPPLIEDFTYVCDNAFDRDEFITMEMEILRTVDFDLGIPISYTFLRRYAKVARMSMETLTLARFILEMSLMEYELVVARDSMLAAAALYIAQKMKNEGTWEGDVVKSSGYTVQDMKYHIVALNKMLHIHPIPQLSTIRSKYNHQIFHEVAKIALLPTEVLMPQ
;
A
#
# COMPACT_ATOMS: atom_id res chain seq x y z
N MET A 1 9.40 16.70 1.02
CA MET A 1 9.26 16.38 2.45
C MET A 1 9.05 14.89 2.66
N PHE A 2 8.10 14.24 1.97
CA PHE A 2 7.80 12.79 2.14
C PHE A 2 8.32 11.87 1.01
N HIS A 3 9.35 12.28 0.28
CA HIS A 3 9.90 11.41 -0.76
C HIS A 3 10.71 10.28 -0.12
N ILE A 4 10.38 9.04 -0.48
CA ILE A 4 11.10 7.85 -0.05
C ILE A 4 12.09 7.50 -1.17
N PRO A 5 13.41 7.59 -0.96
CA PRO A 5 14.39 7.16 -1.94
C PRO A 5 14.40 5.63 -2.02
N ALA A 6 15.03 5.07 -3.06
CA ALA A 6 15.37 3.65 -3.04
C ALA A 6 16.41 3.41 -1.93
N TYR A 7 16.05 2.61 -0.91
CA TYR A 7 16.85 2.43 0.31
C TYR A 7 17.31 0.98 0.58
N MET A 8 16.79 -0.01 -0.15
CA MET A 8 17.19 -1.43 -0.04
C MET A 8 18.26 -1.87 -1.06
N ASN A 9 18.79 -0.93 -1.85
CA ASN A 9 19.83 -1.22 -2.84
C ASN A 9 21.26 -1.01 -2.30
N GLU A 10 21.39 -0.59 -1.05
CA GLU A 10 22.69 -0.34 -0.41
C GLU A 10 23.28 -1.65 0.16
N GLU A 11 24.58 -1.89 -0.04
CA GLU A 11 25.27 -3.11 0.41
C GLU A 11 25.17 -3.36 1.93
N CYS A 12 24.86 -2.34 2.72
CA CYS A 12 24.66 -2.43 4.17
C CYS A 12 23.24 -2.84 4.57
N CYS A 13 22.28 -2.89 3.65
CA CYS A 13 20.90 -3.21 3.96
C CYS A 13 20.75 -4.69 4.30
N ARG A 14 20.36 -4.99 5.55
CA ARG A 14 20.15 -6.37 6.04
C ARG A 14 18.74 -6.89 5.76
N VAL A 15 17.86 -6.03 5.26
CA VAL A 15 16.48 -6.34 4.87
C VAL A 15 16.40 -6.33 3.36
N THR A 16 15.79 -7.36 2.78
CA THR A 16 15.66 -7.50 1.32
C THR A 16 14.23 -7.16 0.86
N PRO A 17 14.02 -6.80 -0.41
CA PRO A 17 12.68 -6.55 -0.94
C PRO A 17 11.67 -7.70 -0.70
N PRO A 18 12.04 -9.00 -0.82
CA PRO A 18 11.14 -10.08 -0.43
C PRO A 18 10.73 -10.06 1.04
N MET A 19 11.64 -9.71 1.96
CA MET A 19 11.32 -9.63 3.39
C MET A 19 10.35 -8.49 3.68
N ARG A 20 10.51 -7.35 2.98
CA ARG A 20 9.55 -6.25 3.02
C ARG A 20 8.17 -6.68 2.52
N ALA A 21 8.12 -7.41 1.40
CA ALA A 21 6.85 -7.91 0.85
C ALA A 21 6.13 -8.84 1.84
N ILE A 22 6.87 -9.73 2.51
CA ILE A 22 6.34 -10.60 3.58
C ILE A 22 5.80 -9.76 4.75
N LEU A 23 6.54 -8.73 5.18
CA LEU A 23 6.06 -7.83 6.22
C LEU A 23 4.77 -7.13 5.80
N VAL A 24 4.69 -6.59 4.59
CA VAL A 24 3.52 -5.86 4.10
C VAL A 24 2.30 -6.78 3.96
N ASP A 25 2.48 -8.03 3.49
CA ASP A 25 1.39 -9.01 3.43
C ASP A 25 0.85 -9.33 4.85
N TRP A 26 1.74 -9.49 5.84
CA TRP A 26 1.35 -9.61 7.24
C TRP A 26 0.68 -8.34 7.80
N MET A 27 1.12 -7.14 7.43
CA MET A 27 0.48 -5.89 7.84
C MET A 27 -0.98 -5.80 7.33
N VAL A 28 -1.27 -6.35 6.15
CA VAL A 28 -2.64 -6.47 5.62
C VAL A 28 -3.47 -7.43 6.48
N GLU A 29 -2.89 -8.56 6.89
CA GLU A 29 -3.54 -9.50 7.81
C GLU A 29 -3.91 -8.83 9.13
N VAL A 30 -2.98 -8.08 9.73
CA VAL A 30 -3.23 -7.31 10.95
C VAL A 30 -4.33 -6.26 10.75
N GLN A 31 -4.33 -5.55 9.61
CA GLN A 31 -5.38 -4.59 9.29
C GLN A 31 -6.76 -5.25 9.21
N GLU A 32 -6.88 -6.42 8.59
CA GLU A 32 -8.16 -7.14 8.52
C GLU A 32 -8.58 -7.68 9.90
N ASN A 33 -7.64 -8.24 10.68
CA ASN A 33 -7.92 -8.79 12.02
C ASN A 33 -8.40 -7.72 13.01
N PHE A 34 -7.87 -6.51 12.92
CA PHE A 34 -8.28 -5.37 13.75
C PHE A 34 -9.36 -4.49 13.10
N GLU A 35 -9.84 -4.87 11.92
CA GLU A 35 -10.85 -4.11 11.15
C GLU A 35 -10.46 -2.63 10.93
N LEU A 36 -9.16 -2.35 10.75
CA LEU A 36 -8.66 -0.98 10.58
C LEU A 36 -9.03 -0.42 9.21
N ASN A 37 -9.11 0.90 9.10
CA ASN A 37 -9.32 1.60 7.84
C ASN A 37 -8.15 1.35 6.87
N HIS A 38 -8.44 1.49 5.57
CA HIS A 38 -7.40 1.35 4.55
C HIS A 38 -6.41 2.52 4.64
N GLU A 39 -6.87 3.71 5.00
CA GLU A 39 -6.02 4.86 5.30
C GLU A 39 -4.92 4.52 6.34
N THR A 40 -5.29 3.82 7.43
CA THR A 40 -4.38 3.34 8.47
C THR A 40 -3.28 2.41 7.92
N LEU A 41 -3.65 1.41 7.12
CA LEU A 41 -2.68 0.49 6.49
C LEU A 41 -1.69 1.24 5.59
N TYR A 42 -2.19 2.12 4.72
CA TYR A 42 -1.34 2.84 3.78
C TYR A 42 -0.40 3.81 4.48
N LEU A 43 -0.85 4.48 5.54
CA LEU A 43 0.00 5.31 6.38
C LEU A 43 1.06 4.46 7.10
N ALA A 44 0.68 3.31 7.66
CA ALA A 44 1.61 2.40 8.31
C ALA A 44 2.72 1.91 7.38
N VAL A 45 2.40 1.48 6.16
CA VAL A 45 3.41 1.05 5.17
C VAL A 45 4.34 2.21 4.80
N LYS A 46 3.81 3.43 4.64
CA LYS A 46 4.62 4.63 4.39
C LYS A 46 5.56 4.96 5.55
N LEU A 47 5.10 4.84 6.80
CA LEU A 47 5.92 5.04 7.98
C LEU A 47 7.05 4.01 8.05
N THR A 48 6.74 2.73 7.81
CA THR A 48 7.72 1.66 7.74
C THR A 48 8.81 1.95 6.69
N ASP A 49 8.42 2.35 5.48
CA ASP A 49 9.36 2.68 4.41
C ASP A 49 10.19 3.93 4.69
N LEU A 50 9.56 4.99 5.21
CA LEU A 50 10.26 6.22 5.59
C LEU A 50 11.30 5.96 6.67
N TYR A 51 10.94 5.17 7.68
CA TYR A 51 11.83 4.79 8.76
C TYR A 51 13.03 3.99 8.23
N MET A 52 12.78 2.91 7.47
CA MET A 52 13.85 2.09 6.90
C MET A 52 14.70 2.84 5.86
N SER A 53 14.18 3.93 5.26
CA SER A 53 14.98 4.79 4.38
C SER A 53 15.98 5.68 5.11
N ARG A 54 15.84 5.85 6.43
CA ARG A 54 16.68 6.71 7.27
C ARG A 54 17.47 5.94 8.31
N VAL A 55 17.03 4.73 8.67
CA VAL A 55 17.62 3.90 9.71
C VAL A 55 17.88 2.50 9.17
N THR A 56 19.14 2.05 9.26
CA THR A 56 19.50 0.67 8.95
C THR A 56 19.06 -0.24 10.08
N ILE A 57 18.14 -1.16 9.80
CA ILE A 57 17.64 -2.12 10.77
C ILE A 57 18.17 -3.53 10.51
N SER A 58 18.12 -4.37 11.53
CA SER A 58 18.33 -5.80 11.38
C SER A 58 17.00 -6.50 11.05
N LYS A 59 17.08 -7.75 10.57
CA LYS A 59 15.89 -8.53 10.21
C LYS A 59 15.02 -8.88 11.42
N GLU A 60 15.63 -8.98 12.59
CA GLU A 60 14.98 -9.38 13.84
C GLU A 60 13.98 -8.33 14.34
N VAL A 61 14.21 -7.05 14.05
CA VAL A 61 13.33 -5.94 14.45
C VAL A 61 12.35 -5.52 13.35
N LEU A 62 12.39 -6.16 12.17
CA LEU A 62 11.56 -5.78 11.02
C LEU A 62 10.05 -5.88 11.32
N GLN A 63 9.64 -6.94 12.02
CA GLN A 63 8.25 -7.11 12.43
C GLN A 63 7.83 -6.05 13.46
N LEU A 64 8.71 -5.72 14.43
CA LEU A 64 8.47 -4.67 15.41
C LEU A 64 8.24 -3.31 14.73
N VAL A 65 9.08 -2.95 13.74
CA VAL A 65 8.91 -1.73 12.94
C VAL A 65 7.55 -1.69 12.26
N GLY A 66 7.14 -2.79 11.61
CA GLY A 66 5.83 -2.87 10.96
C GLY A 66 4.66 -2.75 11.94
N ALA A 67 4.71 -3.50 13.05
CA ALA A 67 3.68 -3.48 14.08
C ALA A 67 3.51 -2.09 14.71
N VAL A 68 4.62 -1.45 15.07
CA VAL A 68 4.63 -0.12 15.67
C VAL A 68 4.19 0.94 14.66
N SER A 69 4.52 0.78 13.38
CA SER A 69 4.02 1.69 12.33
C SER A 69 2.49 1.60 12.18
N ILE A 70 1.90 0.40 12.30
CA ILE A 70 0.43 0.25 12.38
C ILE A 70 -0.10 0.91 13.65
N PHE A 71 0.53 0.69 14.81
CA PHE A 71 0.11 1.30 16.08
C PHE A 71 0.10 2.84 16.01
N ILE A 72 1.13 3.46 15.44
CA ILE A 72 1.21 4.91 15.23
C ILE A 72 0.10 5.37 14.28
N ALA A 73 -0.05 4.70 13.13
CA ALA A 73 -1.07 5.06 12.14
C ALA A 73 -2.49 4.92 12.72
N ALA A 74 -2.76 3.87 13.49
CA ALA A 74 -4.05 3.64 14.12
C ALA A 74 -4.37 4.75 15.13
N LYS A 75 -3.40 5.14 15.98
CA LYS A 75 -3.60 6.26 16.90
C LYS A 75 -3.85 7.60 16.20
N PHE A 76 -3.42 7.74 14.96
CA PHE A 76 -3.60 8.95 14.17
C PHE A 76 -4.96 9.00 13.46
N ASP A 77 -5.40 7.88 12.87
CA ASP A 77 -6.54 7.87 11.94
C ASP A 77 -7.78 7.13 12.47
N GLU A 78 -7.64 6.24 13.45
CA GLU A 78 -8.76 5.47 14.00
C GLU A 78 -9.50 6.21 15.11
N ARG A 79 -10.82 6.05 15.13
CA ARG A 79 -11.65 6.55 16.24
C ARG A 79 -11.31 5.85 17.56
N CYS A 80 -11.05 4.55 17.50
CA CYS A 80 -10.76 3.69 18.64
C CYS A 80 -9.57 2.79 18.27
N PRO A 81 -8.32 3.26 18.40
CA PRO A 81 -7.15 2.45 18.08
C PRO A 81 -7.01 1.24 19.02
N PRO A 82 -6.48 0.09 18.55
CA PRO A 82 -6.16 -1.05 19.41
C PRO A 82 -5.13 -0.69 20.49
N LEU A 83 -5.11 -1.46 21.58
CA LEU A 83 -4.16 -1.28 22.67
C LEU A 83 -2.80 -1.86 22.28
N ILE A 84 -1.74 -1.40 22.94
CA ILE A 84 -0.39 -1.94 22.75
C ILE A 84 -0.32 -3.44 23.07
N GLU A 85 -1.13 -3.92 24.03
CA GLU A 85 -1.27 -5.34 24.36
C GLU A 85 -1.76 -6.16 23.15
N ASP A 86 -2.69 -5.61 22.35
CA ASP A 86 -3.19 -6.27 21.14
C ASP A 86 -2.06 -6.43 20.11
N PHE A 87 -1.18 -5.42 19.99
CA PHE A 87 -0.01 -5.46 19.11
C PHE A 87 1.05 -6.45 19.60
N THR A 88 1.31 -6.51 20.91
CA THR A 88 2.22 -7.55 21.45
C THR A 88 1.69 -8.95 21.18
N TYR A 89 0.37 -9.14 21.23
CA TYR A 89 -0.28 -10.42 20.97
C TYR A 89 -0.16 -10.85 19.49
N VAL A 90 -0.44 -9.97 18.53
CA VAL A 90 -0.31 -10.32 17.09
C VAL A 90 1.14 -10.50 16.62
N CYS A 91 2.11 -10.08 17.43
CA CYS A 91 3.52 -10.39 17.26
C CYS A 91 3.96 -11.63 18.03
N ASP A 92 3.03 -12.52 18.44
CA ASP A 92 3.30 -13.74 19.22
C ASP A 92 4.11 -13.49 20.51
N ASN A 93 3.97 -12.30 21.11
CA ASN A 93 4.76 -11.83 22.25
C ASN A 93 6.28 -11.88 22.02
N ALA A 94 6.72 -11.75 20.76
CA ALA A 94 8.13 -11.69 20.40
C ALA A 94 8.82 -10.41 20.91
N PHE A 95 8.05 -9.36 21.20
CA PHE A 95 8.51 -8.08 21.71
C PHE A 95 7.66 -7.66 22.90
N ASP A 96 8.30 -7.05 23.89
CA ASP A 96 7.62 -6.52 25.08
C ASP A 96 7.11 -5.08 24.89
N ARG A 97 6.36 -4.60 25.89
CA ARG A 97 5.76 -3.27 25.88
C ARG A 97 6.81 -2.15 25.79
N ASP A 98 7.96 -2.32 26.44
CA ASP A 98 9.00 -1.30 26.49
C ASP A 98 9.73 -1.20 25.13
N GLU A 99 9.92 -2.33 24.44
CA GLU A 99 10.41 -2.38 23.06
C GLU A 99 9.47 -1.65 22.09
N PHE A 100 8.15 -1.87 22.21
CA PHE A 100 7.15 -1.15 21.41
C PHE A 100 7.18 0.36 21.65
N ILE A 101 7.21 0.80 22.91
CA ILE A 101 7.26 2.22 23.27
C ILE A 101 8.57 2.86 22.77
N THR A 102 9.68 2.14 22.88
CA THR A 102 10.99 2.61 22.41
C THR A 102 10.99 2.80 20.90
N MET A 103 10.55 1.79 20.16
CA MET A 103 10.45 1.86 18.70
C MET A 103 9.47 2.94 18.24
N GLU A 104 8.35 3.13 18.96
CA GLU A 104 7.39 4.19 18.64
C GLU A 104 8.05 5.57 18.70
N MET A 105 8.78 5.84 19.79
CA MET A 105 9.51 7.10 19.93
C MET A 105 10.57 7.27 18.84
N GLU A 106 11.24 6.19 18.45
CA GLU A 106 12.27 6.21 17.41
C GLU A 106 11.68 6.52 16.03
N ILE A 107 10.60 5.85 15.64
CA ILE A 107 9.90 6.09 14.37
C ILE A 107 9.38 7.54 14.33
N LEU A 108 8.67 7.98 15.37
CA LEU A 108 8.10 9.34 15.42
C LEU A 108 9.17 10.42 15.31
N ARG A 109 10.31 10.26 16.02
CA ARG A 109 11.45 11.18 15.90
C ARG A 109 12.06 11.14 14.51
N THR A 110 12.20 9.95 13.93
CA THR A 110 12.80 9.76 12.60
C THR A 110 11.99 10.43 11.50
N VAL A 111 10.67 10.50 11.63
CA VAL A 111 9.77 11.20 10.70
C VAL A 111 9.43 12.62 11.12
N ASP A 112 10.17 13.19 12.08
CA ASP A 112 9.99 14.56 12.59
C ASP A 112 8.55 14.84 13.11
N PHE A 113 7.87 13.79 13.59
CA PHE A 113 6.46 13.79 13.99
C PHE A 113 5.48 14.26 12.88
N ASP A 114 5.92 14.31 11.62
CA ASP A 114 5.09 14.72 10.50
C ASP A 114 4.36 13.51 9.89
N LEU A 115 3.18 13.22 10.46
CA LEU A 115 2.28 12.15 10.02
C LEU A 115 1.34 12.57 8.90
N GLY A 116 1.45 13.82 8.39
CA GLY A 116 0.65 14.35 7.28
C GLY A 116 1.03 13.79 5.91
N ILE A 117 1.50 12.54 5.87
CA ILE A 117 2.05 11.89 4.68
C ILE A 117 0.91 11.64 3.68
N PRO A 118 1.01 12.14 2.43
CA PRO A 118 0.03 11.83 1.40
C PRO A 118 0.05 10.32 1.08
N ILE A 119 -1.11 9.68 1.13
CA ILE A 119 -1.26 8.26 0.84
C ILE A 119 -2.07 8.04 -0.45
N SER A 120 -1.67 7.04 -1.23
CA SER A 120 -2.26 6.75 -2.54
C SER A 120 -3.75 6.41 -2.46
N TYR A 121 -4.20 5.76 -1.37
CA TYR A 121 -5.61 5.42 -1.19
C TYR A 121 -6.54 6.65 -1.17
N THR A 122 -6.12 7.76 -0.54
CA THR A 122 -6.92 9.00 -0.51
C THR A 122 -7.07 9.60 -1.91
N PHE A 123 -6.01 9.57 -2.73
CA PHE A 123 -6.07 10.00 -4.13
C PHE A 123 -6.98 9.09 -4.94
N LEU A 124 -6.92 7.78 -4.73
CA LEU A 124 -7.75 6.81 -5.44
C LEU A 124 -9.24 7.10 -5.21
N ARG A 125 -9.65 7.29 -3.95
CA ARG A 125 -11.02 7.64 -3.59
C ARG A 125 -11.46 8.96 -4.25
N ARG A 126 -10.58 9.96 -4.27
CA ARG A 126 -10.86 11.25 -4.92
C ARG A 126 -11.08 11.06 -6.43
N TYR A 127 -10.17 10.38 -7.11
CA TYR A 127 -10.25 10.19 -8.56
C TYR A 127 -11.45 9.35 -8.96
N ALA A 128 -11.77 8.28 -8.23
CA ALA A 128 -12.94 7.46 -8.47
C ALA A 128 -14.24 8.27 -8.33
N LYS A 129 -14.31 9.17 -7.34
CA LYS A 129 -15.45 10.09 -7.17
C LYS A 129 -15.59 11.06 -8.34
N VAL A 130 -14.48 11.66 -8.80
CA VAL A 130 -14.47 12.58 -9.94
C VAL A 130 -14.87 11.87 -11.23
N ALA A 131 -14.34 10.66 -11.44
CA ALA A 131 -14.65 9.82 -12.59
C ALA A 131 -16.04 9.15 -12.51
N ARG A 132 -16.75 9.28 -11.37
CA ARG A 132 -18.07 8.68 -11.11
C ARG A 132 -18.09 7.15 -11.25
N MET A 133 -17.05 6.51 -10.74
CA MET A 133 -16.88 5.06 -10.83
C MET A 133 -17.81 4.30 -9.89
N SER A 134 -18.26 3.13 -10.35
CA SER A 134 -18.99 2.17 -9.52
C SER A 134 -18.15 1.70 -8.32
N MET A 135 -18.83 1.22 -7.28
CA MET A 135 -18.15 0.66 -6.10
C MET A 135 -17.31 -0.56 -6.47
N GLU A 136 -17.75 -1.37 -7.43
CA GLU A 136 -17.03 -2.55 -7.90
C GLU A 136 -15.72 -2.15 -8.58
N THR A 137 -15.74 -1.15 -9.47
CA THR A 137 -14.52 -0.64 -10.12
C THR A 137 -13.57 0.05 -9.14
N LEU A 138 -14.10 0.79 -8.16
CA LEU A 138 -13.28 1.31 -7.06
C LEU A 138 -12.65 0.17 -6.23
N THR A 139 -13.37 -0.91 -5.99
CA THR A 139 -12.86 -2.08 -5.26
C THR A 139 -11.77 -2.79 -6.05
N LEU A 140 -11.93 -2.94 -7.37
CA LEU A 140 -10.88 -3.47 -8.25
C LEU A 140 -9.64 -2.57 -8.28
N ALA A 141 -9.83 -1.25 -8.39
CA ALA A 141 -8.71 -0.31 -8.35
C ALA A 141 -7.97 -0.35 -7.00
N ARG A 142 -8.71 -0.56 -5.91
CA ARG A 142 -8.16 -0.71 -4.57
C ARG A 142 -7.34 -1.99 -4.45
N PHE A 143 -7.85 -3.11 -4.97
CA PHE A 143 -7.08 -4.36 -5.06
C PHE A 143 -5.74 -4.15 -5.76
N ILE A 144 -5.75 -3.53 -6.94
CA ILE A 144 -4.53 -3.27 -7.72
C ILE A 144 -3.56 -2.37 -6.93
N LEU A 145 -4.08 -1.33 -6.28
CA LEU A 145 -3.28 -0.40 -5.49
C LEU A 145 -2.72 -1.07 -4.22
N GLU A 146 -3.48 -1.92 -3.54
CA GLU A 146 -3.05 -2.61 -2.32
C GLU A 146 -1.99 -3.66 -2.62
N MET A 147 -2.13 -4.39 -3.75
CA MET A 147 -1.07 -5.28 -4.25
C MET A 147 0.25 -4.52 -4.46
N SER A 148 0.19 -3.25 -4.90
CA SER A 148 1.38 -2.43 -5.13
C SER A 148 2.19 -2.12 -3.86
N LEU A 149 1.58 -2.24 -2.66
CA LEU A 149 2.28 -2.00 -1.41
C LEU A 149 3.42 -3.00 -1.19
N MET A 150 3.30 -4.23 -1.72
CA MET A 150 4.33 -5.26 -1.63
C MET A 150 5.51 -5.03 -2.59
N GLU A 151 5.29 -4.27 -3.67
CA GLU A 151 6.28 -4.05 -4.72
C GLU A 151 7.27 -2.93 -4.36
N TYR A 152 8.47 -3.33 -3.97
CA TYR A 152 9.52 -2.39 -3.61
C TYR A 152 9.90 -1.40 -4.74
N GLU A 153 9.84 -1.84 -6.01
CA GLU A 153 10.12 -0.96 -7.17
C GLU A 153 9.18 0.27 -7.21
N LEU A 154 7.97 0.15 -6.65
CA LEU A 154 6.97 1.21 -6.65
C LEU A 154 7.05 2.15 -5.44
N VAL A 155 7.93 1.90 -4.47
CA VAL A 155 8.07 2.73 -3.25
C VAL A 155 8.45 4.18 -3.58
N VAL A 156 9.27 4.38 -4.61
CA VAL A 156 9.72 5.71 -5.06
C VAL A 156 8.66 6.48 -5.85
N ALA A 157 7.58 5.80 -6.26
CA ALA A 157 6.53 6.39 -7.06
C ALA A 157 5.70 7.40 -6.25
N ARG A 158 5.15 8.40 -6.95
CA ARG A 158 4.22 9.35 -6.34
C ARG A 158 2.89 8.65 -6.06
N ASP A 159 2.38 8.79 -4.85
CA ASP A 159 1.10 8.22 -4.42
C ASP A 159 -0.08 8.60 -5.33
N SER A 160 -0.13 9.86 -5.76
CA SER A 160 -1.14 10.35 -6.70
C SER A 160 -1.04 9.71 -8.08
N MET A 161 0.15 9.29 -8.51
CA MET A 161 0.37 8.62 -9.81
C MET A 161 -0.03 7.14 -9.73
N LEU A 162 0.36 6.44 -8.65
CA LEU A 162 -0.05 5.05 -8.40
C LEU A 162 -1.57 4.92 -8.34
N ALA A 163 -2.22 5.82 -7.60
CA ALA A 163 -3.68 5.86 -7.49
C ALA A 163 -4.37 6.06 -8.85
N ALA A 164 -3.85 6.96 -9.68
CA ALA A 164 -4.38 7.24 -11.00
C ALA A 164 -4.19 6.04 -11.96
N ALA A 165 -3.01 5.44 -11.97
CA ALA A 165 -2.71 4.27 -12.79
C ALA A 165 -3.53 3.04 -12.38
N ALA A 166 -3.68 2.77 -11.09
CA ALA A 166 -4.51 1.67 -10.59
C ALA A 166 -5.99 1.85 -10.98
N LEU A 167 -6.53 3.08 -10.85
CA LEU A 167 -7.90 3.38 -11.29
C LEU A 167 -8.07 3.20 -12.79
N TYR A 168 -7.12 3.67 -13.59
CA TYR A 168 -7.14 3.52 -15.04
C TYR A 168 -7.17 2.05 -15.47
N ILE A 169 -6.33 1.19 -14.86
CA ILE A 169 -6.33 -0.24 -15.15
C ILE A 169 -7.70 -0.85 -14.82
N ALA A 170 -8.27 -0.54 -13.65
CA ALA A 170 -9.58 -1.03 -13.26
C ALA A 170 -10.70 -0.59 -14.22
N GLN A 171 -10.69 0.67 -14.66
CA GLN A 171 -11.61 1.19 -15.69
C GLN A 171 -11.55 0.38 -16.97
N LYS A 172 -10.33 0.09 -17.46
CA LYS A 172 -10.12 -0.72 -18.67
C LYS A 172 -10.61 -2.15 -18.50
N MET A 173 -10.30 -2.78 -17.37
CA MET A 173 -10.73 -4.15 -17.07
C MET A 173 -12.26 -4.29 -16.98
N LYS A 174 -12.93 -3.27 -16.43
CA LYS A 174 -14.40 -3.25 -16.30
C LYS A 174 -15.11 -2.62 -17.50
N ASN A 175 -14.37 -2.11 -18.48
CA ASN A 175 -14.88 -1.31 -19.59
C ASN A 175 -15.82 -0.18 -19.09
N GLU A 176 -15.43 0.50 -18.01
CA GLU A 176 -16.21 1.53 -17.33
C GLU A 176 -15.53 2.90 -17.45
N GLY A 177 -16.09 3.77 -18.29
CA GLY A 177 -15.62 5.14 -18.49
C GLY A 177 -14.33 5.25 -19.32
N THR A 178 -13.81 6.48 -19.39
CA THR A 178 -12.55 6.81 -20.08
C THR A 178 -11.68 7.70 -19.19
N TRP A 179 -10.36 7.65 -19.40
CA TRP A 179 -9.42 8.53 -18.69
C TRP A 179 -9.29 9.89 -19.39
N GLU A 180 -10.39 10.63 -19.36
CA GLU A 180 -10.53 11.89 -20.08
C GLU A 180 -11.31 12.92 -19.23
N GLY A 181 -11.34 14.17 -19.67
CA GLY A 181 -12.16 15.21 -19.04
C GLY A 181 -11.75 15.51 -17.59
N ASP A 182 -12.70 15.41 -16.67
CA ASP A 182 -12.55 15.89 -15.29
C ASP A 182 -11.53 15.09 -14.48
N VAL A 183 -11.34 13.79 -14.76
CA VAL A 183 -10.33 12.98 -14.05
C VAL A 183 -8.92 13.40 -14.43
N VAL A 184 -8.66 13.72 -15.71
CA VAL A 184 -7.37 14.27 -16.17
C VAL A 184 -7.15 15.66 -15.59
N LYS A 185 -8.18 16.53 -15.59
CA LYS A 185 -8.08 17.87 -14.98
C LYS A 185 -7.82 17.83 -13.48
N SER A 186 -8.45 16.89 -12.75
CA SER A 186 -8.29 16.80 -11.29
C SER A 186 -7.01 16.08 -10.87
N SER A 187 -6.53 15.10 -11.65
CA SER A 187 -5.29 14.37 -11.33
C SER A 187 -4.05 15.08 -11.87
N GLY A 188 -4.18 15.80 -12.98
CA GLY A 188 -3.06 16.38 -13.72
C GLY A 188 -2.29 15.37 -14.57
N TYR A 189 -2.78 14.14 -14.72
CA TYR A 189 -2.08 13.07 -15.44
C TYR A 189 -2.84 12.58 -16.66
N THR A 190 -2.15 12.52 -17.80
CA THR A 190 -2.58 11.78 -18.98
C THR A 190 -2.18 10.31 -18.87
N VAL A 191 -2.73 9.46 -19.75
CA VAL A 191 -2.32 8.05 -19.83
C VAL A 191 -0.83 7.92 -20.15
N GLN A 192 -0.28 8.84 -20.95
CA GLN A 192 1.14 8.84 -21.31
C GLN A 192 2.04 9.14 -20.10
N ASP A 193 1.64 10.05 -19.21
CA ASP A 193 2.37 10.35 -17.98
C ASP A 193 2.43 9.14 -17.03
N MET A 194 1.34 8.35 -17.03
CA MET A 194 1.20 7.16 -16.18
C MET A 194 1.82 5.89 -16.79
N LYS A 195 2.31 5.92 -18.03
CA LYS A 195 2.70 4.73 -18.81
C LYS A 195 3.56 3.74 -18.02
N TYR A 196 4.63 4.22 -17.40
CA TYR A 196 5.53 3.37 -16.61
C TYR A 196 4.79 2.65 -15.46
N HIS A 197 3.97 3.38 -14.70
CA HIS A 197 3.24 2.85 -13.56
C HIS A 197 2.15 1.87 -13.99
N ILE A 198 1.47 2.13 -15.11
CA ILE A 198 0.49 1.20 -15.69
C ILE A 198 1.15 -0.13 -16.03
N VAL A 199 2.31 -0.09 -16.71
CA VAL A 199 3.06 -1.29 -17.08
C VAL A 199 3.56 -2.04 -15.84
N ALA A 200 4.12 -1.34 -14.87
CA ALA A 200 4.65 -1.93 -13.65
C ALA A 200 3.54 -2.62 -12.81
N LEU A 201 2.41 -1.92 -12.58
CA LEU A 201 1.26 -2.47 -11.88
C LEU A 201 0.67 -3.67 -12.64
N ASN A 202 0.51 -3.58 -13.96
CA ASN A 202 -0.04 -4.69 -14.74
C ASN A 202 0.89 -5.91 -14.71
N LYS A 203 2.21 -5.70 -14.83
CA LYS A 203 3.21 -6.76 -14.73
C LYS A 203 3.13 -7.47 -13.39
N MET A 204 3.07 -6.72 -12.29
CA MET A 204 2.89 -7.26 -10.94
C MET A 204 1.66 -8.19 -10.85
N LEU A 205 0.52 -7.78 -11.42
CA LEU A 205 -0.70 -8.60 -11.39
C LEU A 205 -0.54 -9.95 -12.11
N HIS A 206 0.29 -10.01 -13.16
CA HIS A 206 0.55 -11.20 -13.97
C HIS A 206 1.62 -12.13 -13.38
N ILE A 207 2.41 -11.66 -12.42
CA ILE A 207 3.38 -12.53 -11.74
C ILE A 207 2.61 -13.61 -10.98
N HIS A 208 3.07 -14.86 -11.11
CA HIS A 208 2.46 -15.99 -10.42
C HIS A 208 2.43 -15.74 -8.90
N PRO A 209 1.29 -16.00 -8.24
CA PRO A 209 1.18 -15.83 -6.79
C PRO A 209 2.30 -16.57 -6.08
N ILE A 210 3.05 -15.85 -5.26
CA ILE A 210 4.00 -16.45 -4.32
C ILE A 210 3.15 -17.00 -3.16
N PRO A 211 3.22 -18.30 -2.82
CA PRO A 211 2.35 -18.90 -1.81
C PRO A 211 2.37 -18.17 -0.46
N GLN A 212 3.52 -17.60 -0.09
CA GLN A 212 3.71 -16.85 1.14
C GLN A 212 3.11 -15.42 1.11
N LEU A 213 2.70 -14.91 -0.06
CA LEU A 213 2.18 -13.55 -0.26
C LEU A 213 0.77 -13.62 -0.87
N SER A 214 -0.18 -14.13 -0.09
CA SER A 214 -1.51 -14.46 -0.59
C SER A 214 -2.63 -13.72 0.12
N THR A 215 -2.33 -12.93 1.15
CA THR A 215 -3.33 -12.29 2.03
C THR A 215 -4.20 -11.32 1.24
N ILE A 216 -3.58 -10.41 0.48
CA ILE A 216 -4.33 -9.43 -0.33
C ILE A 216 -5.22 -10.13 -1.38
N ARG A 217 -4.70 -11.11 -2.12
CA ARG A 217 -5.52 -11.82 -3.12
C ARG A 217 -6.66 -12.59 -2.47
N SER A 218 -6.43 -13.20 -1.31
CA SER A 218 -7.46 -13.94 -0.56
C SER A 218 -8.56 -13.00 -0.06
N LYS A 219 -8.18 -11.83 0.47
CA LYS A 219 -9.10 -10.73 0.85
C LYS A 219 -10.00 -10.36 -0.31
N TYR A 220 -9.44 -9.97 -1.45
CA TYR A 220 -10.21 -9.50 -2.62
C TYR A 220 -10.88 -10.62 -3.46
N ASN A 221 -10.66 -11.89 -3.11
CA ASN A 221 -11.42 -13.03 -3.64
C ASN A 221 -12.76 -13.23 -2.92
N HIS A 222 -12.95 -12.61 -1.74
CA HIS A 222 -14.17 -12.73 -0.96
C HIS A 222 -15.33 -11.93 -1.59
N GLN A 223 -16.56 -12.42 -1.40
CA GLN A 223 -17.76 -11.83 -2.02
C GLN A 223 -18.03 -10.39 -1.56
N ILE A 224 -17.64 -10.04 -0.33
CA ILE A 224 -17.76 -8.67 0.19
C ILE A 224 -16.94 -7.66 -0.63
N PHE A 225 -15.86 -8.13 -1.27
CA PHE A 225 -15.01 -7.35 -2.17
C PHE A 225 -15.34 -7.62 -3.64
N HIS A 226 -16.56 -8.07 -3.95
CA HIS A 226 -17.04 -8.38 -5.30
C HIS A 226 -16.19 -9.40 -6.07
N GLU A 227 -15.38 -10.19 -5.36
CA GLU A 227 -14.46 -11.17 -5.96
C GLU A 227 -13.56 -10.55 -7.05
N VAL A 228 -13.20 -9.27 -6.94
CA VAL A 228 -12.49 -8.52 -8.00
C VAL A 228 -11.12 -9.12 -8.34
N ALA A 229 -10.51 -9.88 -7.42
CA ALA A 229 -9.26 -10.59 -7.69
C ALA A 229 -9.41 -11.74 -8.70
N LYS A 230 -10.64 -12.17 -9.01
CA LYS A 230 -10.96 -13.19 -10.04
C LYS A 230 -11.16 -12.59 -11.44
N ILE A 231 -11.21 -11.26 -11.57
CA ILE A 231 -11.42 -10.61 -12.87
C ILE A 231 -10.23 -10.87 -13.79
N ALA A 232 -10.51 -11.24 -15.04
CA ALA A 232 -9.49 -11.53 -16.03
C ALA A 232 -8.60 -10.31 -16.29
N LEU A 233 -7.28 -10.51 -16.20
CA LEU A 233 -6.29 -9.47 -16.46
C LEU A 233 -6.22 -9.14 -17.96
N LEU A 234 -5.88 -7.89 -18.26
CA LEU A 234 -5.68 -7.44 -19.64
C LEU A 234 -4.19 -7.49 -20.02
N PRO A 235 -3.86 -7.88 -21.27
CA PRO A 235 -2.52 -7.69 -21.80
C PRO A 235 -2.13 -6.21 -21.77
N THR A 236 -0.84 -5.94 -21.54
CA THR A 236 -0.31 -4.57 -21.42
C THR A 236 -0.60 -3.73 -22.66
N GLU A 237 -0.62 -4.34 -23.84
CA GLU A 237 -0.87 -3.71 -25.13
C GLU A 237 -2.27 -3.07 -25.19
N VAL A 238 -3.26 -3.66 -24.53
CA VAL A 238 -4.64 -3.17 -24.48
C VAL A 238 -4.80 -1.99 -23.51
N LEU A 239 -3.89 -1.87 -22.55
CA LEU A 239 -3.88 -0.77 -21.58
C LEU A 239 -3.19 0.49 -22.14
N MET A 240 -2.39 0.37 -23.20
CA MET A 240 -1.72 1.50 -23.81
C MET A 240 -2.64 2.21 -24.82
N PRO A 241 -2.55 3.54 -24.95
CA PRO A 241 -3.21 4.24 -26.05
C PRO A 241 -2.61 3.78 -27.38
N GLN A 242 -3.47 3.59 -28.39
CA GLN A 242 -3.07 3.30 -29.77
C GLN A 242 -2.44 4.52 -30.44
#